data_AF-A0A9E4GGS8-F1
#
_entry.id   AF-A0A9E4GGS8-F1
#
_cell.length_a   1.000
_cell.length_b   1.000
_cell.length_c   1.000
_cell.angle_alpha   90.00
_cell.angle_beta   90.00
_cell.angle_gamma   90.00
#
_symmetry.space_group_name_H-M   'P 1'
#
loop_
_entity.id
_entity.type
_entity.pdbx_description
1 polymer ?
#
loop_
_entity_poly.entity_id
_entity_poly.type
_entity_poly.pdbx_seq_one_letter_code
_entity_poly.pdbx_strand_id
1 'polypeptide(L)' 'PEQVMHVGDSLLHDIVGAQAVGIHGVWLNRKRLAVADLPAQLQHQLGDTRAEYEISSLTELHACIDRLMEIAPG' A
#
# COMPACT_ATOMS: atom_id res chain seq x y z
N PRO A 1 -3.50 12.72 -9.64
CA PRO A 1 -3.17 11.35 -9.18
C PRO A 1 -3.00 11.28 -7.66
N GLU A 2 -2.35 12.28 -7.07
CA GLU A 2 -2.04 12.41 -5.63
C GLU A 2 -3.29 12.49 -4.71
N GLN A 3 -4.49 12.65 -5.27
CA GLN A 3 -5.76 12.62 -4.53
C GLN A 3 -6.46 11.25 -4.61
N VAL A 4 -5.81 10.24 -5.19
CA VAL A 4 -6.34 8.89 -5.36
C VAL A 4 -5.56 7.93 -4.47
N MET A 5 -6.29 7.03 -3.82
CA MET A 5 -5.75 5.94 -3.02
C MET A 5 -6.19 4.61 -3.61
N HIS A 6 -5.24 3.73 -3.91
CA HIS A 6 -5.48 2.36 -4.36
C HIS A 6 -5.31 1.40 -3.18
N VAL A 7 -6.30 0.54 -2.95
CA VAL A 7 -6.30 -0.44 -1.86
C VAL A 7 -6.33 -1.83 -2.46
N GLY A 8 -5.35 -2.67 -2.13
CA GLY A 8 -5.25 -4.02 -2.65
C GLY A 8 -4.43 -4.95 -1.77
N ASP A 9 -4.54 -6.25 -1.99
CA ASP A 9 -3.86 -7.28 -1.19
C ASP A 9 -2.53 -7.76 -1.81
N SER A 10 -2.21 -7.34 -3.04
CA SER A 10 -0.98 -7.69 -3.73
C SER A 10 0.04 -6.55 -3.74
N LEU A 11 1.16 -6.71 -3.02
CA LEU A 11 2.26 -5.73 -3.06
C LEU A 11 2.77 -5.47 -4.49
N LEU A 12 2.87 -6.50 -5.33
CA LEU A 12 3.44 -6.36 -6.67
C LEU A 12 2.45 -5.72 -7.66
N HIS A 13 1.18 -6.14 -7.66
CA HIS A 13 0.23 -5.65 -8.67
C HIS A 13 -0.46 -4.36 -8.23
N ASP A 14 -0.86 -4.28 -6.96
CA ASP A 14 -1.63 -3.16 -6.44
C ASP A 14 -0.73 -2.01 -6.00
N ILE A 15 0.33 -2.31 -5.25
CA ILE A 15 1.16 -1.26 -4.63
C ILE A 15 2.20 -0.73 -5.61
N VAL A 16 3.05 -1.60 -6.17
CA VAL A 16 4.05 -1.17 -7.16
C VAL A 16 3.34 -0.54 -8.37
N GLY A 17 2.24 -1.14 -8.84
CA GLY A 17 1.45 -0.62 -9.96
C GLY A 17 0.87 0.78 -9.70
N ALA A 18 0.26 1.00 -8.53
CA ALA A 18 -0.29 2.31 -8.17
C ALA A 18 0.79 3.37 -7.98
N GLN A 19 1.88 3.03 -7.31
CA GLN A 19 2.98 3.98 -7.06
C GLN A 19 3.71 4.38 -8.35
N ALA A 20 3.81 3.47 -9.33
CA ALA A 20 4.40 3.77 -10.64
C ALA A 20 3.68 4.89 -11.41
N VAL A 21 2.43 5.22 -11.04
CA VAL A 21 1.63 6.30 -11.65
C VAL A 21 1.30 7.43 -10.65
N GLY A 22 1.97 7.45 -9.48
CA GLY A 22 1.79 8.50 -8.47
C GLY A 22 0.48 8.43 -7.69
N ILE A 23 -0.09 7.23 -7.52
CA ILE A 23 -1.27 6.97 -6.70
C ILE A 23 -0.81 6.41 -5.33
N HIS A 24 -1.45 6.85 -4.25
CA HIS A 24 -1.17 6.36 -2.90
C HIS A 24 -1.58 4.90 -2.77
N GLY A 25 -0.70 4.04 -2.24
CA GLY A 25 -0.93 2.60 -2.12
C GLY A 25 -1.18 2.15 -0.69
N VAL A 26 -2.29 1.45 -0.45
CA VAL A 26 -2.62 0.80 0.83
C VAL A 26 -2.61 -0.71 0.66
N TRP A 27 -1.73 -1.38 1.40
CA TRP A 27 -1.66 -2.85 1.39
C TRP A 27 -2.61 -3.45 2.43
N LEU A 28 -3.58 -4.23 1.96
CA LEU A 28 -4.49 -5.01 2.79
C LEU A 28 -3.84 -6.35 3.17
N ASN A 29 -3.05 -6.34 4.24
CA ASN A 29 -2.32 -7.49 4.75
C ASN A 29 -3.11 -8.25 5.83
N ARG A 30 -4.20 -8.92 5.44
CA ARG A 30 -5.04 -9.71 6.37
C ARG A 30 -4.26 -10.80 7.11
N LYS A 31 -3.20 -11.30 6.48
CA LYS A 31 -2.36 -12.39 7.01
C LYS A 31 -1.20 -11.88 7.87
N ARG A 32 -0.99 -10.57 7.97
CA ARG A 32 0.13 -9.94 8.70
C ARG A 32 1.50 -10.53 8.31
N LEU A 33 1.68 -10.75 7.02
CA LEU A 33 2.95 -11.22 6.46
C LEU A 33 3.98 -10.11 6.55
N ALA A 34 5.19 -10.38 7.02
CA ALA A 34 6.30 -9.48 6.78
C ALA A 34 6.78 -9.64 5.33
N VAL A 35 7.36 -8.60 4.74
CA VAL A 35 8.00 -8.70 3.41
C VAL A 35 9.07 -9.80 3.41
N ALA A 36 9.77 -9.98 4.53
CA ALA A 36 10.77 -11.03 4.72
C ALA A 36 10.18 -12.46 4.64
N ASP A 37 8.88 -12.63 4.86
CA ASP A 37 8.18 -13.92 4.81
C ASP A 37 7.67 -14.26 3.39
N LEU A 38 7.79 -13.33 2.44
CA LEU A 38 7.36 -13.54 1.05
C LEU A 38 8.35 -14.43 0.28
N PRO A 39 7.95 -15.08 -0.82
CA PRO A 39 8.87 -15.81 -1.68
C PRO A 39 10.02 -14.91 -2.16
N ALA A 40 11.25 -15.44 -2.22
CA ALA A 40 12.45 -14.67 -2.58
C ALA A 40 12.33 -13.98 -3.96
N GLN A 41 11.63 -14.61 -4.91
CA GLN A 41 11.35 -14.02 -6.22
C GLN A 41 10.50 -12.74 -6.08
N LEU A 42 9.48 -12.78 -5.22
CA LEU A 42 8.62 -11.62 -4.98
C LEU A 42 9.40 -10.52 -4.25
N GLN A 43 10.23 -10.88 -3.25
CA GLN A 43 11.09 -9.91 -2.57
C GLN A 43 12.02 -9.21 -3.57
N HIS A 44 12.64 -9.95 -4.49
CA HIS A 44 13.50 -9.38 -5.53
C HIS A 44 12.73 -8.44 -6.47
N GLN A 45 11.50 -8.78 -6.85
CA GLN A 45 10.65 -7.94 -7.70
C GLN A 45 10.17 -6.67 -7.01
N LEU A 46 9.89 -6.74 -5.71
CA LEU A 46 9.48 -5.58 -4.92
C LEU A 46 10.65 -4.59 -4.74
N GLY A 47 11.88 -5.09 -4.65
CA GLY A 47 13.05 -4.25 -4.39
C GLY A 47 12.88 -3.46 -3.09
N ASP A 48 13.07 -2.14 -3.15
CA ASP A 48 12.87 -1.22 -2.02
C ASP A 48 11.43 -0.69 -1.91
N THR A 49 10.51 -1.16 -2.76
CA THR A 49 9.13 -0.68 -2.76
C THR A 49 8.45 -0.99 -1.44
N ARG A 50 7.77 0.01 -0.86
CA ARG A 50 6.98 -0.13 0.35
C ARG A 50 5.62 0.50 0.15
N ALA A 51 4.58 -0.18 0.63
CA ALA A 51 3.27 0.43 0.75
C ALA A 51 3.36 1.63 1.71
N GLU A 52 2.65 2.69 1.39
CA GLU A 52 2.61 3.88 2.21
C GLU A 52 1.80 3.63 3.49
N TYR A 53 0.75 2.82 3.36
CA TYR A 53 -0.04 2.33 4.47
C TYR A 53 -0.19 0.81 4.38
N GLU A 54 -0.25 0.17 5.54
CA GLU A 54 -0.61 -1.24 5.68
C GLU A 54 -1.77 -1.34 6.67
N ILE A 55 -2.79 -2.11 6.31
CA ILE A 55 -3.96 -2.38 7.16
C ILE A 55 -4.26 -3.87 7.18
N SER A 56 -4.78 -4.38 8.31
CA SER A 56 -5.17 -5.79 8.42
C SER A 56 -6.64 -6.06 8.08
N SER A 57 -7.46 -5.00 8.02
CA SER A 57 -8.89 -5.03 7.73
C SER A 57 -9.33 -3.72 7.05
N LEU A 58 -10.33 -3.81 6.18
CA LEU A 58 -10.95 -2.61 5.56
C LEU A 58 -11.61 -1.68 6.58
N THR A 59 -11.92 -2.16 7.78
CA THR A 59 -12.40 -1.31 8.88
C THR A 59 -11.38 -0.26 9.29
N GLU A 60 -10.08 -0.49 9.04
CA GLU A 60 -8.98 0.43 9.36
C GLU A 60 -8.77 1.48 8.25
N LEU A 61 -9.41 1.34 7.08
CA LEU A 61 -9.15 2.20 5.91
C LEU A 61 -9.47 3.68 6.19
N HIS A 62 -10.45 3.97 7.04
CA HIS A 62 -10.80 5.35 7.39
C HIS A 62 -9.58 6.12 7.95
N ALA A 63 -8.76 5.46 8.77
CA ALA A 63 -7.56 6.07 9.34
C ALA A 63 -6.52 6.42 8.26
N CYS A 64 -6.41 5.63 7.18
CA CYS A 64 -5.54 5.98 6.06
C CYS A 64 -6.06 7.20 5.29
N ILE A 65 -7.37 7.29 5.09
CA ILE A 65 -8.00 8.43 4.40
C ILE A 65 -7.82 9.71 5.22
N ASP A 66 -8.08 9.66 6.53
CA ASP A 66 -7.91 10.81 7.43
C ASP A 66 -6.47 11.34 7.36
N ARG A 67 -5.48 10.43 7.39
CA ARG A 67 -4.06 10.78 7.24
C ARG A 67 -3.73 11.42 5.90
N LEU A 68 -4.30 10.92 4.81
CA LEU A 68 -4.09 11.52 3.49
C LEU A 68 -4.63 12.97 3.46
N MET A 69 -5.80 13.19 4.06
CA MET A 69 -6.45 14.50 4.12
C MET A 69 -5.72 15.50 5.04
N GLU A 70 -5.03 15.03 6.08
CA GLU A 70 -4.16 15.86 6.93
C GLU A 70 -2.92 16.41 6.18
N ILE A 71 -2.46 15.70 5.13
CA ILE A 71 -1.22 16.03 4.41
C ILE A 71 -1.49 16.95 3.20
N ALA A 72 -2.72 16.95 2.67
CA ALA A 72 -3.09 17.83 1.56
C ALA A 72 -3.32 19.27 2.05
N PRO A 73 -2.53 20.28 1.62
CA PRO A 73 -2.87 21.66 1.89
C PRO A 73 -4.16 22.00 1.14
N GLY A 74 -5.12 22.56 1.87
CA GLY A 74 -6.41 23.02 1.31
C GLY A 74 -6.28 24.14 0.29
#